data_AF-A0A414P9H5-F1
#
_entry.id   AF-A0A414P9H5-F1
#
_cell.length_a   1.000
_cell.length_b   1.000
_cell.length_c   1.000
_cell.angle_alpha   90.00
_cell.angle_beta   90.00
_cell.angle_gamma   90.00
#
_symmetry.space_group_name_H-M   'P 1'
#
loop_
_entity.id
_entity.type
_entity.pdbx_description
1 polymer ?
#
loop_
_entity_poly.entity_id
_entity_poly.type
_entity_poly.pdbx_seq_one_letter_code
_entity_poly.pdbx_strand_id
1 'polypeptide(L)'
;MKKKSITLILSLTAICSALFSGCELTNESNYDNSPDYHSSKVVTDNEDEAQDNNSDTSEKSPEEEAALEKERQESLTVYADMISEIQQDFPELKVNYIVTTSDGGKSMSINLDLQESKDATYTIASELTVTKESLLNLNGITDLNIMVKNPQDPEETVGILMFENEHGTFNPVVNTL
;
A
#
# COMPACT_ATOMS: atom_id res chain seq x y z
N MET A 1 16.08 48.74 -31.79
CA MET A 1 14.84 48.02 -32.16
C MET A 1 14.19 47.51 -30.88
N LYS A 2 12.91 47.84 -30.67
CA LYS A 2 12.12 47.50 -29.46
C LYS A 2 11.45 46.13 -29.64
N LYS A 3 11.38 45.32 -28.57
CA LYS A 3 10.37 44.28 -28.25
C LYS A 3 10.71 43.72 -26.86
N LYS A 4 10.25 44.37 -25.78
CA LYS A 4 9.01 44.14 -25.01
C LYS A 4 8.96 42.76 -24.35
N SER A 5 9.29 42.75 -23.07
CA SER A 5 9.11 41.66 -22.10
C SER A 5 7.63 41.35 -21.90
N ILE A 6 7.29 40.06 -21.80
CA ILE A 6 5.94 39.59 -21.44
C ILE A 6 6.05 38.91 -20.07
N THR A 7 5.55 39.61 -19.06
CA THR A 7 5.35 39.10 -17.70
C THR A 7 3.94 38.51 -17.64
N LEU A 8 3.80 37.20 -17.44
CA LEU A 8 2.52 36.55 -17.21
C LEU A 8 2.31 36.39 -15.70
N ILE A 9 1.45 37.24 -15.11
CA ILE A 9 0.94 37.07 -13.75
C ILE A 9 -0.43 36.41 -13.89
N LEU A 10 -0.57 35.18 -13.41
CA LEU A 10 -1.88 34.55 -13.23
C LEU A 10 -2.05 34.26 -11.74
N SER A 11 -2.76 35.15 -11.05
CA SER A 11 -3.25 34.97 -9.69
C SER A 11 -4.65 34.35 -9.76
N LEU A 12 -4.83 33.15 -9.21
CA LEU A 12 -6.16 32.58 -8.97
C LEU A 12 -6.39 32.51 -7.45
N THR A 13 -7.32 33.32 -6.99
CA THR A 13 -7.70 33.50 -5.59
C THR A 13 -8.64 32.39 -5.11
N ALA A 14 -8.39 31.96 -3.88
CA ALA A 14 -9.20 31.09 -3.06
C ALA A 14 -10.64 31.58 -2.85
N ILE A 15 -11.58 30.64 -2.76
CA ILE A 15 -12.85 30.81 -2.05
C ILE A 15 -13.05 29.60 -1.13
N CYS A 16 -13.11 29.90 0.16
CA CYS A 16 -13.43 29.02 1.29
C CYS A 16 -14.84 28.44 1.20
N SER A 17 -15.09 27.32 1.88
CA SER A 17 -16.12 27.21 2.93
C SER A 17 -15.93 25.92 3.73
N ALA A 18 -15.56 26.09 5.00
CA ALA A 18 -15.63 25.08 6.03
C ALA A 18 -17.09 24.77 6.44
N LEU A 19 -17.21 23.73 7.28
CA LEU A 19 -18.30 23.37 8.20
C LEU A 19 -19.11 22.13 7.79
N PHE A 20 -18.89 21.01 8.47
CA PHE A 20 -19.86 20.31 9.35
C PHE A 20 -19.03 19.34 10.24
N SER A 21 -18.93 19.61 11.56
CA SER A 21 -19.59 18.87 12.66
C SER A 21 -19.37 17.35 12.58
N GLY A 22 -18.67 16.67 13.50
CA GLY A 22 -18.75 16.79 14.95
C GLY A 22 -19.90 15.92 15.48
N CYS A 23 -19.65 14.63 15.71
CA CYS A 23 -20.42 13.77 16.61
C CYS A 23 -19.48 12.70 17.20
N GLU A 24 -18.87 13.09 18.31
CA GLU A 24 -18.38 12.23 19.36
C GLU A 24 -19.58 11.59 20.06
N LEU A 25 -19.65 10.26 20.09
CA LEU A 25 -20.47 9.51 21.03
C LEU A 25 -19.62 8.36 21.56
N THR A 26 -19.01 8.64 22.70
CA THR A 26 -18.58 7.65 23.68
C THR A 26 -19.78 6.80 24.09
N ASN A 27 -19.58 5.49 24.19
CA ASN A 27 -20.32 4.66 25.14
C ASN A 27 -19.44 3.51 25.59
N GLU A 28 -18.84 3.70 26.76
CA GLU A 28 -18.41 2.64 27.65
C GLU A 28 -19.64 1.88 28.18
N SER A 29 -19.58 0.56 28.08
CA SER A 29 -20.11 -0.39 29.08
C SER A 29 -19.32 -1.68 28.84
N ASN A 30 -18.22 -1.96 29.54
CA ASN A 30 -18.13 -2.31 30.95
C ASN A 30 -19.27 -3.23 31.42
N TYR A 31 -19.11 -4.52 31.14
CA TYR A 31 -19.59 -5.58 32.02
C TYR A 31 -18.39 -6.44 32.41
N ASP A 32 -17.85 -6.10 33.57
CA ASP A 32 -17.10 -6.98 34.45
C ASP A 32 -18.05 -8.08 34.98
N ASN A 33 -17.64 -9.34 34.89
CA ASN A 33 -17.68 -10.32 35.98
C ASN A 33 -17.15 -11.67 35.50
N SER A 34 -15.84 -11.88 35.75
CA SER A 34 -15.21 -13.01 36.47
C SER A 34 -15.58 -14.48 36.20
N PRO A 35 -14.65 -15.42 36.53
CA PRO A 35 -14.42 -16.63 35.78
C PRO A 35 -14.91 -17.89 36.50
N ASP A 36 -14.57 -19.02 35.89
CA ASP A 36 -14.26 -20.32 36.51
C ASP A 36 -15.34 -21.40 36.31
N TYR A 37 -15.01 -22.41 35.48
CA TYR A 37 -15.25 -23.81 35.83
C TYR A 37 -14.33 -24.72 35.00
N HIS A 38 -13.40 -25.35 35.69
CA HIS A 38 -12.71 -26.58 35.30
C HIS A 38 -13.65 -27.64 34.71
N SER A 39 -13.26 -28.30 33.62
CA SER A 39 -13.12 -29.77 33.62
C SER A 39 -12.36 -30.27 32.40
N SER A 40 -11.45 -31.19 32.67
CA SER A 40 -10.59 -31.89 31.74
C SER A 40 -11.34 -32.98 30.96
N LYS A 41 -10.83 -33.28 29.76
CA LYS A 41 -10.39 -34.64 29.31
C LYS A 41 -11.14 -35.29 28.13
N VAL A 42 -10.31 -35.77 27.18
CA VAL A 42 -10.43 -36.94 26.27
C VAL A 42 -11.05 -36.74 24.87
N VAL A 43 -10.15 -36.57 23.89
CA VAL A 43 -9.97 -37.29 22.61
C VAL A 43 -11.12 -38.19 22.10
N THR A 44 -11.54 -37.97 20.85
CA THR A 44 -11.75 -39.04 19.86
C THR A 44 -11.58 -38.49 18.45
N ASP A 45 -10.70 -39.15 17.69
CA ASP A 45 -10.44 -39.02 16.26
C ASP A 45 -11.61 -39.52 15.39
N ASN A 46 -11.54 -39.15 14.09
CA ASN A 46 -12.24 -39.69 12.90
C ASN A 46 -13.67 -39.15 12.67
N GLU A 47 -14.13 -38.80 11.45
CA GLU A 47 -13.68 -39.04 10.07
C GLU A 47 -14.44 -38.05 9.14
N ASP A 48 -13.77 -37.61 8.08
CA ASP A 48 -14.26 -37.18 6.75
C ASP A 48 -15.71 -36.66 6.59
N GLU A 49 -15.84 -35.34 6.46
CA GLU A 49 -16.72 -34.75 5.44
C GLU A 49 -15.89 -33.79 4.58
N ALA A 50 -15.34 -34.32 3.49
CA ALA A 50 -14.84 -33.53 2.39
C ALA A 50 -16.03 -32.79 1.74
N GLN A 51 -16.37 -31.62 2.27
CA GLN A 51 -17.06 -30.61 1.47
C GLN A 51 -16.08 -30.16 0.39
N ASP A 52 -16.33 -30.67 -0.81
CA ASP A 52 -15.86 -30.14 -2.08
C ASP A 52 -16.30 -28.66 -2.17
N ASN A 53 -15.48 -27.80 -1.55
CA ASN A 53 -15.57 -26.36 -1.72
C ASN A 53 -15.13 -26.10 -3.15
N ASN A 54 -16.14 -26.07 -4.01
CA ASN A 54 -16.12 -25.54 -5.35
C ASN A 54 -15.26 -24.27 -5.34
N SER A 55 -14.00 -24.45 -5.74
CA SER A 55 -13.02 -23.39 -5.89
C SER A 55 -13.52 -22.54 -7.04
N ASP A 56 -14.32 -21.52 -6.70
CA ASP A 56 -14.70 -20.44 -7.59
C ASP A 56 -13.46 -19.58 -7.83
N THR A 57 -12.48 -20.16 -8.53
CA THR A 57 -11.48 -19.42 -9.27
C THR A 57 -12.20 -18.83 -10.47
N SER A 58 -13.02 -17.81 -10.21
CA SER A 58 -13.54 -16.94 -11.25
C SER A 58 -12.33 -16.25 -11.86
N GLU A 59 -11.79 -16.85 -12.92
CA GLU A 59 -10.81 -16.19 -13.79
C GLU A 59 -11.39 -14.84 -14.19
N LYS A 60 -10.62 -13.76 -13.95
CA LYS A 60 -11.05 -12.41 -14.33
C LYS A 60 -11.40 -12.39 -15.81
N SER A 61 -12.50 -11.72 -16.15
CA SER A 61 -12.86 -11.56 -17.55
C SER A 61 -11.79 -10.73 -18.28
N PRO A 62 -11.58 -10.93 -19.59
CA PRO A 62 -10.63 -10.12 -20.37
C PRO A 62 -10.89 -8.61 -20.30
N GLU A 63 -12.15 -8.21 -20.12
CA GLU A 63 -12.54 -6.80 -19.97
C GLU A 63 -12.07 -6.23 -18.62
N GLU A 64 -12.20 -7.00 -17.55
CA GLU A 64 -11.75 -6.61 -16.21
C GLU A 64 -10.22 -6.51 -16.14
N GLU A 65 -9.50 -7.46 -16.76
CA GLU A 65 -8.04 -7.43 -16.84
C GLU A 65 -7.55 -6.20 -17.63
N ALA A 66 -8.18 -5.90 -18.77
CA ALA A 66 -7.85 -4.71 -19.56
C ALA A 66 -8.13 -3.40 -18.80
N ALA A 67 -9.21 -3.34 -18.02
CA ALA A 67 -9.51 -2.18 -17.18
C ALA A 67 -8.47 -2.00 -16.07
N LEU A 68 -8.04 -3.09 -15.43
CA LEU A 68 -7.01 -3.06 -14.40
C LEU A 68 -5.65 -2.61 -14.96
N GLU A 69 -5.26 -3.14 -16.12
CA GLU A 69 -4.00 -2.73 -16.75
C GLU A 69 -4.05 -1.25 -17.17
N LYS A 70 -5.20 -0.78 -17.66
CA LYS A 70 -5.41 0.63 -17.94
C LYS A 70 -5.24 1.48 -16.67
N GLU A 71 -5.85 1.10 -15.55
CA GLU A 71 -5.68 1.82 -14.27
C GLU A 71 -4.20 1.87 -13.85
N ARG A 72 -3.48 0.76 -13.97
CA ARG A 72 -2.05 0.69 -13.66
C ARG A 72 -1.24 1.66 -14.50
N GLN A 73 -1.47 1.74 -15.80
CA GLN A 73 -0.78 2.67 -16.69
C GLN A 73 -1.14 4.14 -16.41
N GLU A 74 -2.42 4.43 -16.18
CA GLU A 74 -2.89 5.78 -15.85
C GLU A 74 -2.32 6.27 -14.50
N SER A 75 -2.13 5.36 -13.54
CA SER A 75 -1.57 5.67 -12.22
C SER A 75 -0.19 6.33 -12.30
N LEU A 76 0.66 5.90 -13.24
CA LEU A 76 2.00 6.47 -13.41
C LEU A 76 1.96 7.93 -13.83
N THR A 77 0.89 8.35 -14.51
CA THR A 77 0.69 9.76 -14.88
C THR A 77 0.07 10.54 -13.73
N VAL A 78 -0.94 9.98 -13.06
CA VAL A 78 -1.64 10.64 -11.95
C VAL A 78 -0.70 10.93 -10.79
N TYR A 79 0.21 9.99 -10.49
CA TYR A 79 1.13 10.07 -9.36
C TYR A 79 2.57 10.41 -9.78
N ALA A 80 2.77 10.97 -10.98
CA ALA A 80 4.11 11.23 -11.52
C ALA A 80 5.00 12.07 -10.59
N ASP A 81 4.44 13.09 -9.94
CA ASP A 81 5.18 13.96 -9.01
C ASP A 81 5.62 13.20 -7.76
N MET A 82 4.70 12.43 -7.14
CA MET A 82 5.02 11.60 -5.98
C MET A 82 6.06 10.54 -6.32
N ILE A 83 5.89 9.85 -7.46
CA ILE A 83 6.82 8.82 -7.94
C ILE A 83 8.19 9.44 -8.16
N SER A 84 8.26 10.61 -8.80
CA SER A 84 9.52 11.32 -9.04
C SER A 84 10.21 11.70 -7.74
N GLU A 85 9.46 12.18 -6.74
CA GLU A 85 10.03 12.52 -5.44
C GLU A 85 10.59 11.29 -4.70
N ILE A 86 9.86 10.17 -4.72
CA ILE A 86 10.34 8.90 -4.15
C ILE A 86 11.61 8.45 -4.85
N GLN A 87 11.62 8.40 -6.18
CA GLN A 87 12.75 7.88 -6.95
C GLN A 87 13.95 8.84 -6.97
N GLN A 88 13.75 10.12 -6.68
CA GLN A 88 14.86 11.06 -6.48
C GLN A 88 15.63 10.74 -5.21
N ASP A 89 14.94 10.40 -4.13
CA ASP A 89 15.55 10.12 -2.83
C ASP A 89 15.97 8.65 -2.69
N PHE A 90 15.31 7.74 -3.42
CA PHE A 90 15.55 6.30 -3.46
C PHE A 90 15.68 5.81 -4.90
N PRO A 91 16.81 6.07 -5.58
CA PRO A 91 17.02 5.73 -6.99
C PRO A 91 17.01 4.21 -7.28
N GLU A 92 17.18 3.38 -6.25
CA GLU A 92 17.10 1.91 -6.32
C GLU A 92 15.66 1.41 -6.42
N LEU A 93 14.68 2.25 -6.07
CA LEU A 93 13.28 1.92 -6.12
C LEU A 93 12.68 2.30 -7.47
N LYS A 94 11.86 1.40 -8.00
CA LYS A 94 11.05 1.66 -9.19
C LYS A 94 9.59 1.41 -8.87
N VAL A 95 8.80 2.47 -8.79
CA VAL A 95 7.35 2.34 -8.64
C VAL A 95 6.77 1.80 -9.95
N ASN A 96 6.04 0.69 -9.88
CA ASN A 96 5.44 0.03 -11.03
C ASN A 96 4.05 0.57 -11.34
N TYR A 97 3.22 0.78 -10.31
CA TYR A 97 1.86 1.30 -10.40
C TYR A 97 1.30 1.60 -9.00
N ILE A 98 0.19 2.34 -8.97
CA ILE A 98 -0.60 2.64 -7.77
C ILE A 98 -2.06 2.44 -8.10
N VAL A 99 -2.73 1.50 -7.43
CA VAL A 99 -4.12 1.14 -7.72
C VAL A 99 -4.98 1.28 -6.48
N THR A 100 -6.27 1.53 -6.69
CA THR A 100 -7.24 1.62 -5.59
C THR A 100 -7.51 0.23 -5.03
N THR A 101 -7.48 0.09 -3.70
CA THR A 101 -7.83 -1.16 -3.01
C THR A 101 -9.34 -1.22 -2.74
N SER A 102 -9.86 -2.41 -2.48
CA SER A 102 -11.30 -2.64 -2.28
C SER A 102 -11.88 -1.91 -1.06
N ASP A 103 -11.04 -1.54 -0.09
CA ASP A 103 -11.41 -0.76 1.10
C ASP A 103 -11.32 0.76 0.89
N GLY A 104 -10.98 1.21 -0.32
CA GLY A 104 -10.85 2.62 -0.68
C GLY A 104 -9.47 3.24 -0.41
N GLY A 105 -8.52 2.45 0.10
CA GLY A 105 -7.11 2.79 0.16
C GLY A 105 -6.42 2.73 -1.19
N LYS A 106 -5.08 2.75 -1.19
CA LYS A 106 -4.27 2.57 -2.40
C LYS A 106 -3.07 1.71 -2.10
N SER A 107 -2.84 0.78 -3.02
CA SER A 107 -1.68 -0.10 -3.01
C SER A 107 -0.65 0.38 -4.03
N MET A 108 0.56 0.64 -3.57
CA MET A 108 1.70 0.99 -4.41
C MET A 108 2.59 -0.25 -4.59
N SER A 109 2.81 -0.63 -5.85
CA SER A 109 3.75 -1.70 -6.20
C SER A 109 5.11 -1.11 -6.57
N ILE A 110 6.17 -1.69 -6.02
CA ILE A 110 7.55 -1.21 -6.19
C ILE A 110 8.44 -2.41 -6.52
N ASN A 111 9.39 -2.24 -7.44
CA ASN A 111 10.55 -3.11 -7.55
C ASN A 111 11.73 -2.49 -6.82
N LEU A 112 12.47 -3.31 -6.09
CA LEU A 112 13.75 -2.97 -5.47
C LEU A 112 14.75 -4.05 -5.84
N ASP A 113 15.89 -3.70 -6.40
CA ASP A 113 16.94 -4.69 -6.63
C ASP A 113 17.52 -5.16 -5.28
N LEU A 114 17.87 -6.45 -5.18
CA LEU A 114 18.58 -6.96 -4.00
C LEU A 114 19.93 -6.22 -3.89
N GLN A 115 20.13 -5.57 -2.74
CA GLN A 115 21.35 -4.82 -2.44
C GLN A 115 22.48 -5.77 -2.02
N GLU A 116 23.61 -5.24 -1.54
CA GLU A 116 24.75 -6.05 -1.08
C GLU A 116 24.39 -7.07 0.02
N SER A 117 23.27 -6.86 0.72
CA SER A 117 22.71 -7.80 1.69
C SER A 117 21.19 -7.68 1.81
N LYS A 118 20.58 -8.70 2.42
CA LYS A 118 19.15 -8.70 2.80
C LYS A 118 18.82 -7.53 3.74
N ASP A 119 19.70 -7.26 4.71
CA ASP A 119 19.53 -6.18 5.67
C ASP A 119 19.59 -4.80 4.99
N ALA A 120 20.54 -4.59 4.07
CA ALA A 120 20.63 -3.36 3.29
C ALA A 120 19.37 -3.13 2.44
N THR A 121 18.87 -4.20 1.80
CA THR A 121 17.63 -4.17 1.02
C THR A 121 16.43 -3.80 1.90
N TYR A 122 16.29 -4.44 3.06
CA TYR A 122 15.22 -4.13 4.01
C TYR A 122 15.35 -2.71 4.58
N THR A 123 16.58 -2.21 4.75
CA THR A 123 16.85 -0.86 5.27
C THR A 123 16.32 0.19 4.31
N ILE A 124 16.63 0.09 3.00
CA ILE A 124 16.10 1.01 1.98
C ILE A 124 14.56 1.00 1.99
N ALA A 125 13.96 -0.18 2.00
CA ALA A 125 12.51 -0.32 2.03
C ALA A 125 11.88 0.32 3.29
N SER A 126 12.51 0.14 4.46
CA SER A 126 12.04 0.72 5.73
C SER A 126 12.27 2.23 5.78
N GLU A 127 13.37 2.73 5.23
CA GLU A 127 13.65 4.16 5.16
C GLU A 127 12.64 4.89 4.26
N LEU A 128 12.20 4.28 3.16
CA LEU A 128 11.11 4.82 2.36
C LEU A 128 9.88 5.09 3.23
N THR A 129 9.46 4.09 4.03
CA THR A 129 8.19 4.18 4.76
C THR A 129 8.22 5.26 5.85
N VAL A 130 9.38 5.50 6.44
CA VAL A 130 9.59 6.54 7.47
C VAL A 130 9.79 7.92 6.86
N THR A 131 10.67 8.04 5.88
CA THR A 131 11.05 9.35 5.31
C THR A 131 9.97 9.93 4.41
N LYS A 132 9.17 9.07 3.76
CA LYS A 132 8.06 9.47 2.89
C LYS A 132 6.68 9.26 3.52
N GLU A 133 6.61 8.93 4.82
CA GLU A 133 5.35 8.66 5.54
C GLU A 133 4.26 9.71 5.23
N SER A 134 4.59 10.99 5.38
CA SER A 134 3.65 12.09 5.11
C SER A 134 3.22 12.15 3.65
N LEU A 135 4.15 11.96 2.70
CA LEU A 135 3.84 11.94 1.26
C LEU A 135 2.91 10.78 0.91
N LEU A 136 3.19 9.58 1.43
CA LEU A 136 2.38 8.39 1.25
C LEU A 136 0.98 8.57 1.84
N ASN A 137 0.88 9.09 3.06
CA ASN A 137 -0.38 9.39 3.74
C ASN A 137 -1.23 10.41 2.97
N LEU A 138 -0.63 11.51 2.51
CA LEU A 138 -1.34 12.55 1.76
C LEU A 138 -1.91 12.06 0.44
N ASN A 139 -1.27 11.05 -0.18
CA ASN A 139 -1.76 10.41 -1.40
C ASN A 139 -2.70 9.23 -1.11
N GLY A 140 -2.96 8.93 0.16
CA GLY A 140 -3.84 7.85 0.60
C GLY A 140 -3.30 6.47 0.24
N ILE A 141 -1.97 6.29 0.29
CA ILE A 141 -1.34 4.98 0.22
C ILE A 141 -1.59 4.26 1.56
N THR A 142 -2.11 3.05 1.46
CA THR A 142 -2.37 2.16 2.59
C THR A 142 -1.43 0.97 2.58
N ASP A 143 -0.97 0.56 1.40
CA ASP A 143 -0.16 -0.65 1.23
C ASP A 143 1.04 -0.38 0.34
N LEU A 144 2.21 -0.83 0.78
CA LEU A 144 3.42 -0.89 -0.03
C LEU A 144 3.74 -2.35 -0.31
N ASN A 145 3.80 -2.72 -1.59
CA ASN A 145 4.15 -4.05 -2.05
C ASN A 145 5.48 -3.99 -2.80
N ILE A 146 6.57 -4.36 -2.14
CA ILE A 146 7.92 -4.26 -2.68
C ILE A 146 8.40 -5.65 -3.11
N MET A 147 8.57 -5.84 -4.41
CA MET A 147 9.13 -7.03 -5.01
C MET A 147 10.65 -6.86 -5.10
N VAL A 148 11.39 -7.70 -4.38
CA VAL A 148 12.84 -7.68 -4.40
C VAL A 148 13.34 -8.51 -5.58
N LYS A 149 14.05 -7.87 -6.51
CA LYS A 149 14.51 -8.47 -7.77
C LYS A 149 15.94 -8.95 -7.68
N ASN A 150 16.27 -10.02 -8.40
CA ASN A 150 17.67 -10.40 -8.60
C ASN A 150 18.33 -9.38 -9.54
N PRO A 151 19.43 -8.69 -9.14
CA PRO A 151 20.11 -7.72 -10.00
C PRO A 151 20.66 -8.33 -11.30
N GLN A 152 20.88 -9.65 -11.32
CA GLN A 152 21.37 -10.39 -12.50
C GLN A 152 20.22 -10.92 -13.38
N ASP A 153 19.02 -11.02 -12.85
CA ASP A 153 17.81 -11.44 -13.55
C ASP A 153 16.59 -10.67 -13.02
N PRO A 154 16.26 -9.49 -13.60
CA PRO A 154 15.18 -8.63 -13.10
C PRO A 154 13.78 -9.26 -13.14
N GLU A 155 13.59 -10.35 -13.88
CA GLU A 155 12.34 -11.10 -13.90
C GLU A 155 12.21 -12.00 -12.65
N GLU A 156 13.34 -12.45 -12.09
CA GLU A 156 13.38 -13.25 -10.88
C GLU A 156 13.12 -12.39 -9.64
N THR A 157 12.11 -12.80 -8.86
CA THR A 157 11.81 -12.21 -7.55
C THR A 157 12.42 -13.08 -6.46
N VAL A 158 13.34 -12.52 -5.69
CA VAL A 158 14.08 -13.22 -4.63
C VAL A 158 13.50 -12.97 -3.24
N GLY A 159 12.59 -12.00 -3.11
CA GLY A 159 11.92 -11.68 -1.86
C GLY A 159 10.76 -10.72 -2.05
N ILE A 160 9.94 -10.60 -1.01
CA ILE A 160 8.78 -9.72 -0.95
C ILE A 160 8.81 -9.03 0.42
N LEU A 161 8.67 -7.71 0.40
CA LEU A 161 8.43 -6.90 1.59
C LEU A 161 7.06 -6.25 1.43
N MET A 162 6.21 -6.34 2.46
CA MET A 162 4.93 -5.65 2.49
C MET A 162 4.83 -4.80 3.74
N PHE A 163 4.33 -3.59 3.57
CA PHE A 163 4.05 -2.66 4.67
C PHE A 163 2.62 -2.18 4.58
N GLU A 164 1.93 -2.18 5.72
CA GLU A 164 0.56 -1.70 5.84
C GLU A 164 0.53 -0.45 6.72
N ASN A 165 -0.32 0.50 6.34
CA ASN A 165 -0.50 1.76 7.04
C ASN A 165 -1.51 1.59 8.17
N GLU A 166 -1.01 1.57 9.40
CA GLU A 166 -1.81 1.54 10.61
C GLU A 166 -1.76 2.92 11.26
N HIS A 167 -2.87 3.65 11.18
CA HIS A 167 -3.04 4.96 11.82
C HIS A 167 -2.01 6.03 11.40
N GLY A 168 -1.55 5.98 10.15
CA GLY A 168 -0.62 6.94 9.58
C GLY A 168 0.84 6.48 9.59
N THR A 169 1.14 5.31 10.15
CA THR A 169 2.48 4.73 10.18
C THR A 169 2.50 3.39 9.49
N PHE A 170 3.50 3.19 8.64
CA PHE A 170 3.66 1.96 7.86
C PHE A 170 4.47 0.92 8.62
N ASN A 171 3.84 -0.21 8.95
CA ASN A 171 4.45 -1.32 9.66
C ASN A 171 4.69 -2.51 8.72
N PRO A 172 5.81 -3.24 8.86
CA PRO A 172 6.07 -4.42 8.06
C PRO A 172 5.11 -5.56 8.45
N VAL A 173 4.42 -6.13 7.46
CA VAL A 173 3.51 -7.27 7.65
C VAL A 173 4.02 -8.54 6.97
N VAL A 174 4.85 -8.40 5.94
CA VAL A 174 5.53 -9.52 5.28
C VAL A 174 6.99 -9.16 5.04
N ASN A 175 7.89 -10.09 5.36
CA ASN A 175 9.28 -10.04 4.97
C ASN A 175 9.76 -11.46 4.66
N THR A 176 10.08 -11.73 3.40
CA THR A 176 10.59 -13.04 2.94
C THR A 176 12.07 -13.05 2.57
N LEU A 177 12.80 -11.96 2.83
CA LEU A 177 14.23 -11.90 2.60
C LEU A 177 14.99 -12.84 3.52
#